data_AF-A0A4Q9LDD7-F1
#
_entry.id   AF-A0A4Q9LDD7-F1
#
_cell.length_a   1.000
_cell.length_b   1.000
_cell.length_c   1.000
_cell.angle_alpha   90.00
_cell.angle_beta   90.00
_cell.angle_gamma   90.00
#
_symmetry.space_group_name_H-M   'P 1'
#
loop_
_entity.id
_entity.type
_entity.pdbx_description
1 polymer ?
#
loop_
_entity_poly.entity_id
_entity_poly.type
_entity_poly.pdbx_seq_one_letter_code
_entity_poly.pdbx_strand_id
1 'polypeptide(L)'
;MAKITKKAWIGIGIAGAILVVAATFIGIGYAKAGTVLKNFEDDYKKVSESDSFKEILKDLKDKRLADFVSVKDSKYFQSTFVGSTDEAKKVDEVLQGKKLDDLKSYINGQNPNASIQVDSSKFASVVGDIGFLAKLGFVFRSSGPLKSIRSASEFINKIIKDDPKEKESMILAFISLADDKEAKITEVKVADDGKVSSIADEKAFKMEDKGESKRTPVDFVAFIAEKVKKQQATPPSK
;
A
#
# COMPACT_ATOMS: atom_id res chain seq x y z
N MET A 1 -10.93 9.00 -60.03
CA MET A 1 -9.68 8.97 -59.22
C MET A 1 -9.48 10.33 -58.58
N ALA A 2 -9.57 10.43 -57.25
CA ALA A 2 -9.37 11.70 -56.54
C ALA A 2 -7.86 12.07 -56.57
N LYS A 3 -7.53 13.28 -57.06
CA LYS A 3 -6.15 13.79 -57.03
C LYS A 3 -5.81 14.25 -55.61
N ILE A 4 -4.93 13.52 -54.94
CA ILE A 4 -4.39 13.90 -53.62
C ILE A 4 -3.58 15.19 -53.78
N THR A 5 -3.97 16.25 -53.06
CA THR A 5 -3.33 17.56 -53.14
C THR A 5 -1.98 17.57 -52.41
N LYS A 6 -1.07 18.48 -52.77
CA LYS A 6 0.26 18.64 -52.11
C LYS A 6 0.15 18.83 -50.59
N LYS A 7 -0.93 19.46 -50.11
CA LYS A 7 -1.25 19.60 -48.68
C LYS A 7 -1.58 18.26 -48.01
N ALA A 8 -2.26 17.36 -48.70
CA ALA A 8 -2.57 16.03 -48.19
C ALA A 8 -1.31 15.15 -48.07
N TRP A 9 -0.33 15.27 -48.97
CA TRP A 9 0.97 14.60 -48.84
C TRP A 9 1.78 15.07 -47.63
N ILE A 10 1.80 16.39 -47.37
CA ILE A 10 2.43 16.96 -46.16
C ILE A 10 1.73 16.44 -44.90
N GLY A 11 0.39 16.40 -44.90
CA GLY A 11 -0.40 15.86 -43.80
C GLY A 11 -0.10 14.38 -43.51
N ILE A 12 0.03 13.55 -44.55
CA ILE A 12 0.41 12.14 -44.42
C ILE A 12 1.83 12.01 -43.85
N GLY A 13 2.78 12.83 -44.31
CA GLY A 13 4.16 12.83 -43.80
C GLY A 13 4.24 13.19 -42.31
N ILE A 14 3.50 14.22 -41.89
CA ILE A 14 3.43 14.63 -40.47
C ILE A 14 2.77 13.53 -39.63
N ALA A 15 1.66 12.96 -40.10
CA ALA A 15 0.97 11.87 -39.39
C ALA A 15 1.87 10.63 -39.22
N GLY A 16 2.63 10.26 -40.27
CA GLY A 16 3.61 9.17 -40.20
C GLY A 16 4.71 9.43 -39.18
N ALA A 17 5.28 10.65 -39.17
CA ALA A 17 6.31 11.01 -38.19
C ALA A 17 5.78 10.95 -36.74
N ILE A 18 4.55 11.43 -36.49
CA ILE A 18 3.91 11.36 -35.18
C ILE A 18 3.73 9.90 -34.73
N LEU A 19 3.29 9.02 -35.63
CA LEU A 19 3.12 7.59 -35.33
C LEU A 19 4.44 6.90 -34.95
N VAL A 20 5.53 7.21 -35.66
CA VAL A 20 6.86 6.66 -35.34
C VAL A 20 7.35 7.13 -33.97
N VAL A 21 7.17 8.42 -33.66
CA VAL A 21 7.51 8.96 -32.34
C VAL A 21 6.67 8.27 -31.26
N ALA A 22 5.36 8.17 -31.44
CA ALA A 22 4.47 7.50 -30.49
C ALA A 22 4.86 6.02 -30.26
N ALA A 23 5.13 5.27 -31.32
CA ALA A 23 5.58 3.88 -31.24
C ALA A 23 6.90 3.75 -30.47
N THR A 24 7.83 4.68 -30.66
CA THR A 24 9.11 4.71 -29.94
C THR A 24 8.90 4.93 -28.44
N PHE A 25 8.06 5.89 -28.06
CA PHE A 25 7.72 6.13 -26.66
C PHE A 25 7.03 4.94 -26.00
N ILE A 26 6.12 4.26 -26.72
CA ILE A 26 5.46 3.04 -26.23
C ILE A 26 6.49 1.92 -26.03
N GLY A 27 7.38 1.70 -26.99
CA GLY A 27 8.42 0.67 -26.90
C GLY A 27 9.39 0.89 -25.72
N ILE A 28 9.90 2.12 -25.57
CA ILE A 28 10.76 2.48 -24.43
C ILE A 28 9.99 2.34 -23.11
N GLY A 29 8.74 2.79 -23.07
CA GLY A 29 7.89 2.67 -21.90
C GLY A 29 7.68 1.22 -21.48
N TYR A 30 7.39 0.34 -22.44
CA TYR A 30 7.21 -1.09 -22.21
C TYR A 30 8.48 -1.75 -21.63
N ALA A 31 9.66 -1.43 -22.17
CA ALA A 31 10.94 -1.93 -21.64
C ALA A 31 11.23 -1.43 -20.22
N LYS A 32 10.96 -0.15 -19.94
CA LYS A 32 11.12 0.44 -18.60
C LYS A 32 10.14 -0.16 -17.59
N ALA A 33 8.89 -0.41 -17.96
CA ALA A 33 7.92 -1.11 -17.12
C ALA A 33 8.38 -2.52 -16.76
N GLY A 34 8.95 -3.25 -17.73
CA GLY A 34 9.55 -4.57 -17.47
C GLY A 34 10.73 -4.52 -16.48
N THR A 35 11.58 -3.49 -16.58
CA THR A 35 12.68 -3.29 -15.64
C THR A 35 12.18 -3.01 -14.22
N VAL A 36 11.14 -2.16 -14.08
CA VAL A 36 10.53 -1.86 -12.78
C VAL A 36 9.92 -3.10 -12.14
N LEU A 37 9.20 -3.92 -12.91
CA LEU A 37 8.65 -5.19 -12.42
C LEU A 37 9.73 -6.13 -11.91
N LYS A 38 10.80 -6.31 -12.68
CA LYS A 38 11.92 -7.17 -12.27
C LYS A 38 12.59 -6.66 -10.99
N ASN A 39 12.84 -5.36 -10.90
CA ASN A 39 13.41 -4.76 -9.68
C ASN A 39 12.52 -4.96 -8.46
N PHE A 40 11.20 -4.84 -8.64
CA PHE A 40 10.24 -5.13 -7.58
C PHE A 40 10.25 -6.61 -7.18
N GLU A 41 10.29 -7.55 -8.12
CA GLU A 41 10.37 -8.98 -7.83
C GLU A 41 11.65 -9.34 -7.06
N ASP A 42 12.79 -8.78 -7.48
CA ASP A 42 14.08 -8.98 -6.82
C ASP A 42 14.08 -8.38 -5.39
N ASP A 43 13.51 -7.19 -5.22
CA ASP A 43 13.38 -6.52 -3.91
C ASP A 43 12.43 -7.29 -2.98
N TYR A 44 11.27 -7.70 -3.49
CA TYR A 44 10.33 -8.55 -2.75
C TYR A 44 10.99 -9.82 -2.27
N LYS A 45 11.73 -10.52 -3.15
CA LYS A 45 12.42 -11.76 -2.80
C LYS A 45 13.39 -11.53 -1.63
N LYS A 46 14.24 -10.51 -1.72
CA LYS A 46 15.19 -10.15 -0.66
C LYS A 46 14.49 -9.81 0.66
N VAL A 47 13.42 -9.01 0.61
CA VAL A 47 12.65 -8.63 1.81
C VAL A 47 11.98 -9.85 2.43
N SER A 48 11.42 -10.74 1.61
CA SER A 48 10.70 -11.93 2.06
C SER A 48 11.58 -12.99 2.74
N GLU A 49 12.90 -12.93 2.52
CA GLU A 49 13.86 -13.82 3.15
C GLU A 49 14.20 -13.40 4.60
N SER A 50 13.88 -12.16 4.99
CA SER A 50 14.13 -11.65 6.34
C SER A 50 13.22 -12.30 7.40
N ASP A 51 13.74 -12.50 8.61
CA ASP A 51 12.97 -13.13 9.70
C ASP A 51 11.83 -12.24 10.18
N SER A 52 12.07 -10.92 10.26
CA SER A 52 11.02 -9.93 10.57
C SER A 52 9.85 -9.99 9.59
N PHE A 53 10.12 -10.13 8.29
CA PHE A 53 9.03 -10.30 7.31
C PHE A 53 8.24 -11.59 7.56
N LYS A 54 8.92 -12.70 7.87
CA LYS A 54 8.25 -13.99 8.15
C LYS A 54 7.39 -13.92 9.41
N GLU A 55 7.84 -13.21 10.44
CA GLU A 55 7.08 -12.96 11.67
C GLU A 55 5.83 -12.13 11.39
N ILE A 56 5.98 -10.98 10.74
CA ILE A 56 4.84 -10.15 10.32
C ILE A 56 3.85 -10.97 9.48
N LEU A 57 4.35 -11.72 8.51
CA LEU A 57 3.52 -12.52 7.62
C LEU A 57 2.74 -13.60 8.39
N LYS A 58 3.38 -14.24 9.37
CA LYS A 58 2.75 -15.26 10.21
C LYS A 58 1.61 -14.65 11.02
N ASP A 59 1.85 -13.52 11.67
CA ASP A 59 0.83 -12.82 12.47
C ASP A 59 -0.35 -12.37 11.60
N LEU A 60 -0.08 -11.80 10.43
CA LEU A 60 -1.12 -11.37 9.51
C LEU A 60 -1.96 -12.53 8.97
N LYS A 61 -1.35 -13.70 8.72
CA LYS A 61 -2.07 -14.90 8.29
C LYS A 61 -2.98 -15.44 9.39
N ASP A 62 -2.56 -15.35 10.66
CA ASP A 62 -3.33 -15.80 11.81
C ASP A 62 -4.46 -14.83 12.16
N LYS A 63 -4.15 -13.53 12.30
CA LYS A 63 -5.12 -12.53 12.76
C LYS A 63 -6.01 -11.97 11.68
N ARG A 64 -5.54 -11.88 10.44
CA ARG A 64 -6.25 -11.27 9.29
C ARG A 64 -6.68 -9.81 9.49
N LEU A 65 -6.07 -9.12 10.46
CA LEU A 65 -6.28 -7.70 10.72
C LEU A 65 -4.96 -7.08 11.20
N ALA A 66 -4.68 -5.87 10.74
CA ALA A 66 -3.56 -5.06 11.18
C ALA A 66 -3.90 -3.58 11.14
N ASP A 67 -3.03 -2.76 11.69
CA ASP A 67 -3.17 -1.32 11.64
C ASP A 67 -1.82 -0.61 11.51
N PHE A 68 -1.84 0.52 10.82
CA PHE A 68 -0.82 1.55 11.00
C PHE A 68 -1.41 2.66 11.83
N VAL A 69 -0.61 3.17 12.77
CA VAL A 69 -1.05 4.18 13.72
C VAL A 69 -0.12 5.37 13.71
N SER A 70 -0.72 6.55 13.75
CA SER A 70 -0.06 7.83 14.03
C SER A 70 -0.52 8.31 15.40
N VAL A 71 0.43 8.45 16.31
CA VAL A 71 0.28 9.22 17.55
C VAL A 71 1.27 10.38 17.50
N LYS A 72 1.15 11.34 18.42
CA LYS A 72 2.07 12.47 18.47
C LYS A 72 3.54 12.00 18.49
N ASP A 73 4.34 12.50 17.55
CA ASP A 73 5.77 12.20 17.39
C ASP A 73 6.13 10.72 17.12
N SER A 74 5.16 9.82 16.91
CA SER A 74 5.44 8.39 16.75
C SER A 74 4.45 7.71 15.82
N LYS A 75 4.99 6.79 15.00
CA LYS A 75 4.21 6.02 14.03
C LYS A 75 4.62 4.57 14.13
N TYR A 76 3.64 3.68 14.11
CA TYR A 76 3.89 2.25 14.22
C TYR A 76 2.93 1.42 13.39
N PHE A 77 3.33 0.18 13.14
CA PHE A 77 2.53 -0.87 12.54
C PHE A 77 2.29 -1.95 13.60
N GLN A 78 1.09 -2.52 13.63
CA GLN A 78 0.80 -3.69 14.45
C GLN A 78 0.10 -4.77 13.62
N SER A 79 0.64 -5.99 13.67
CA SER A 79 0.05 -7.20 13.08
C SER A 79 -0.85 -7.95 14.08
N THR A 80 -0.88 -7.51 15.34
CA THR A 80 -1.57 -8.19 16.45
C THR A 80 -2.58 -7.27 17.16
N PHE A 81 -3.25 -6.39 16.40
CA PHE A 81 -4.27 -5.48 16.96
C PHE A 81 -5.35 -6.25 17.76
N VAL A 82 -5.70 -7.46 17.28
CA VAL A 82 -6.60 -8.40 17.94
C VAL A 82 -5.91 -9.70 18.34
N GLY A 83 -6.48 -10.41 19.30
CA GLY A 83 -6.00 -11.70 19.79
C GLY A 83 -6.39 -12.88 18.92
N SER A 84 -7.39 -12.77 18.03
CA SER A 84 -7.87 -13.87 17.20
C SER A 84 -8.53 -13.42 15.89
N THR A 85 -8.67 -14.33 14.94
CA THR A 85 -9.40 -14.10 13.68
C THR A 85 -10.88 -13.79 13.91
N ASP A 86 -11.50 -14.33 14.96
CA ASP A 86 -12.92 -14.06 15.26
C ASP A 86 -13.11 -12.67 15.86
N GLU A 87 -12.14 -12.18 16.63
CA GLU A 87 -12.09 -10.76 17.03
C GLU A 87 -11.87 -9.85 15.82
N ALA A 88 -11.00 -10.24 14.87
CA ALA A 88 -10.81 -9.48 13.63
C ALA A 88 -12.13 -9.29 12.87
N LYS A 89 -12.93 -10.36 12.72
CA LYS A 89 -14.25 -10.28 12.07
C LYS A 89 -15.19 -9.31 12.79
N LYS A 90 -15.21 -9.32 14.13
CA LYS A 90 -16.04 -8.39 14.92
C LYS A 90 -15.59 -6.94 14.72
N VAL A 91 -14.28 -6.69 14.69
CA VAL A 91 -13.75 -5.35 14.40
C VAL A 91 -14.15 -4.92 12.99
N ASP A 92 -14.05 -5.81 11.99
CA ASP A 92 -14.49 -5.53 10.63
C ASP A 92 -15.98 -5.18 10.54
N GLU A 93 -16.84 -5.93 11.23
CA GLU A 93 -18.28 -5.63 11.32
C GLU A 93 -18.56 -4.27 11.98
N VAL A 94 -17.80 -3.93 13.03
CA VAL A 94 -17.87 -2.63 13.71
C VAL A 94 -17.44 -1.49 12.79
N LEU A 95 -16.36 -1.68 12.02
CA LEU A 95 -15.87 -0.71 11.04
C LEU A 95 -16.89 -0.49 9.92
N GLN A 96 -17.45 -1.57 9.35
CA GLN A 96 -18.48 -1.51 8.30
C GLN A 96 -19.77 -0.86 8.80
N GLY A 97 -20.18 -1.18 10.02
CA GLY A 97 -21.35 -0.57 10.68
C GLY A 97 -21.10 0.83 11.24
N LYS A 98 -19.86 1.34 11.15
CA LYS A 98 -19.40 2.61 11.74
C LYS A 98 -19.81 2.79 13.21
N LYS A 99 -19.74 1.70 13.99
CA LYS A 99 -20.15 1.68 15.40
C LYS A 99 -19.04 2.22 16.30
N LEU A 100 -18.98 3.55 16.44
CA LEU A 100 -17.90 4.27 17.14
C LEU A 100 -17.66 3.77 18.59
N ASP A 101 -18.73 3.57 19.36
CA ASP A 101 -18.64 3.18 20.77
C ASP A 101 -18.12 1.73 20.94
N ASP A 102 -18.49 0.84 20.02
CA ASP A 102 -18.04 -0.56 20.05
C ASP A 102 -16.54 -0.64 19.75
N LEU A 103 -16.05 0.17 18.80
CA LEU A 103 -14.63 0.17 18.41
C LEU A 103 -13.71 0.66 19.53
N LYS A 104 -14.20 1.58 20.38
CA LYS A 104 -13.45 2.09 21.54
C LYS A 104 -12.97 0.97 22.47
N SER A 105 -13.77 -0.07 22.66
CA SER A 105 -13.42 -1.19 23.53
C SER A 105 -12.15 -1.94 23.06
N TYR A 106 -11.99 -2.08 21.74
CA TYR A 106 -10.82 -2.72 21.14
C TYR A 106 -9.57 -1.84 21.21
N ILE A 107 -9.72 -0.53 20.95
CA ILE A 107 -8.60 0.42 21.00
C ILE A 107 -8.02 0.51 22.42
N ASN A 108 -8.85 0.49 23.46
CA ASN A 108 -8.37 0.54 24.84
C ASN A 108 -7.76 -0.77 25.35
N GLY A 109 -8.08 -1.90 24.70
CA GLY A 109 -7.55 -3.22 25.06
C GLY A 109 -6.16 -3.53 24.47
N GLN A 110 -5.59 -2.60 23.72
CA GLN A 110 -4.33 -2.76 23.00
C GLN A 110 -3.13 -2.98 23.92
N ASN A 111 -2.25 -3.93 23.55
CA ASN A 111 -0.93 -4.11 24.17
C ASN A 111 0.16 -3.52 23.25
N PRO A 112 0.80 -2.40 23.61
CA PRO A 112 1.75 -1.71 22.74
C PRO A 112 3.08 -2.47 22.49
N ASN A 113 3.33 -3.56 23.23
CA ASN A 113 4.61 -4.28 23.21
C ASN A 113 4.89 -5.07 21.91
N ALA A 114 3.92 -5.19 21.00
CA ALA A 114 4.08 -5.89 19.70
C ALA A 114 4.06 -4.93 18.50
N SER A 115 4.41 -3.66 18.70
CA SER A 115 4.38 -2.63 17.66
C SER A 115 5.74 -2.42 16.99
N ILE A 116 5.74 -2.27 15.66
CA ILE A 116 6.92 -2.00 14.85
C ILE A 116 6.94 -0.51 14.52
N GLN A 117 7.98 0.22 14.91
CA GLN A 117 8.10 1.62 14.49
C GLN A 117 8.26 1.74 12.99
N VAL A 118 7.57 2.71 12.40
CA VAL A 118 7.61 2.97 10.95
C VAL A 118 8.07 4.39 10.65
N ASP A 119 8.73 4.55 9.51
CA ASP A 119 9.16 5.83 8.95
C ASP A 119 8.22 6.21 7.81
N SER A 120 7.34 7.20 8.05
CA SER A 120 6.35 7.64 7.07
C SER A 120 6.98 8.15 5.76
N SER A 121 8.23 8.63 5.80
CA SER A 121 8.96 9.06 4.60
C SER A 121 9.25 7.90 3.64
N LYS A 122 9.27 6.66 4.13
CA LYS A 122 9.58 5.46 3.34
C LYS A 122 8.42 4.95 2.51
N PHE A 123 7.17 5.36 2.80
CA PHE A 123 6.00 4.91 2.05
C PHE A 123 6.09 5.24 0.55
N ALA A 124 6.68 6.40 0.20
CA ALA A 124 6.91 6.79 -1.18
C ALA A 124 7.91 5.87 -1.91
N SER A 125 8.75 5.15 -1.16
CA SER A 125 9.80 4.27 -1.69
C SER A 125 9.44 2.78 -1.69
N VAL A 126 8.26 2.38 -1.16
CA VAL A 126 7.85 0.97 -1.03
C VAL A 126 7.95 0.20 -2.36
N VAL A 127 7.56 0.82 -3.47
CA VAL A 127 7.71 0.25 -4.83
C VAL A 127 8.75 0.99 -5.68
N GLY A 128 9.52 1.90 -5.07
CA GLY A 128 10.44 2.81 -5.76
C GLY A 128 9.76 3.88 -6.63
N ASP A 129 10.56 4.81 -7.18
CA ASP A 129 10.06 5.78 -8.14
C ASP A 129 9.81 5.12 -9.50
N ILE A 130 8.56 5.21 -9.95
CA ILE A 130 8.13 4.72 -11.25
C ILE A 130 8.10 5.93 -12.18
N GLY A 131 9.20 6.15 -12.91
CA GLY A 131 9.32 7.26 -13.85
C GLY A 131 8.19 7.29 -14.89
N PHE A 132 7.96 8.47 -15.48
CA PHE A 132 6.87 8.73 -16.44
C PHE A 132 6.77 7.70 -17.58
N LEU A 133 7.92 7.31 -18.16
CA LEU A 133 7.97 6.32 -19.24
C LEU A 133 7.50 4.93 -18.78
N ALA A 134 7.85 4.50 -17.58
CA ALA A 134 7.37 3.23 -17.02
C ALA A 134 5.86 3.28 -16.74
N LYS A 135 5.32 4.43 -16.30
CA LYS A 135 3.86 4.63 -16.15
C LYS A 135 3.13 4.45 -17.47
N LEU A 136 3.65 5.00 -18.57
CA LEU A 136 3.11 4.77 -19.92
C LEU A 136 3.20 3.29 -20.31
N GLY A 137 4.34 2.64 -20.03
CA GLY A 137 4.52 1.21 -20.26
C GLY A 137 3.49 0.34 -19.51
N PHE A 138 3.14 0.70 -18.28
CA PHE A 138 2.13 0.00 -17.47
C PHE A 138 0.69 0.17 -17.98
N VAL A 139 0.42 1.07 -18.92
CA VAL A 139 -0.87 1.11 -19.64
C VAL A 139 -0.97 -0.09 -20.59
N PHE A 140 0.15 -0.51 -21.18
CA PHE A 140 0.21 -1.58 -22.19
C PHE A 140 0.67 -2.93 -21.62
N ARG A 141 1.20 -2.94 -20.39
CA ARG A 141 1.68 -4.13 -19.68
C ARG A 141 1.01 -4.22 -18.33
N SER A 142 0.49 -5.39 -17.96
CA SER A 142 -0.04 -5.62 -16.62
C SER A 142 1.00 -5.23 -15.58
N SER A 143 0.68 -4.27 -14.72
CA SER A 143 1.53 -3.86 -13.61
C SER A 143 1.52 -4.87 -12.45
N GLY A 144 0.74 -5.95 -12.58
CA GLY A 144 0.56 -6.96 -11.54
C GLY A 144 0.15 -6.31 -10.20
N PRO A 145 0.68 -6.79 -9.07
CA PRO A 145 0.35 -6.24 -7.75
C PRO A 145 1.00 -4.87 -7.48
N LEU A 146 2.01 -4.45 -8.26
CA LEU A 146 2.80 -3.23 -8.02
C LEU A 146 1.92 -1.97 -7.90
N LYS A 147 0.94 -1.81 -8.79
CA LYS A 147 0.04 -0.65 -8.79
C LYS A 147 -0.84 -0.63 -7.55
N SER A 148 -1.31 -1.79 -7.11
CA SER A 148 -2.15 -1.94 -5.91
C SER A 148 -1.36 -1.68 -4.64
N ILE A 149 -0.15 -2.24 -4.52
CA ILE A 149 0.78 -1.98 -3.41
C ILE A 149 1.09 -0.49 -3.33
N ARG A 150 1.40 0.14 -4.46
CA ARG A 150 1.66 1.58 -4.53
C ARG A 150 0.45 2.38 -4.04
N SER A 151 -0.74 2.05 -4.55
CA SER A 151 -1.96 2.78 -4.22
C SER A 151 -2.35 2.60 -2.74
N ALA A 152 -2.17 1.40 -2.20
CA ALA A 152 -2.38 1.10 -0.79
C ALA A 152 -1.36 1.85 0.08
N SER A 153 -0.07 1.80 -0.27
CA SER A 153 1.00 2.54 0.41
C SER A 153 0.74 4.05 0.41
N GLU A 154 0.39 4.62 -0.74
CA GLU A 154 0.05 6.05 -0.86
C GLU A 154 -1.18 6.42 -0.02
N PHE A 155 -2.18 5.54 0.06
CA PHE A 155 -3.37 5.75 0.88
C PHE A 155 -3.08 5.66 2.38
N ILE A 156 -2.35 4.64 2.83
CA ILE A 156 -1.90 4.51 4.22
C ILE A 156 -1.08 5.73 4.62
N ASN A 157 -0.10 6.11 3.78
CA ASN A 157 0.70 7.31 4.03
C ASN A 157 -0.17 8.55 4.13
N LYS A 158 -1.16 8.73 3.26
CA LYS A 158 -2.09 9.87 3.36
C LYS A 158 -2.80 9.92 4.72
N ILE A 159 -3.15 8.77 5.29
CA ILE A 159 -3.81 8.67 6.59
C ILE A 159 -2.85 8.99 7.74
N ILE A 160 -1.67 8.36 7.75
CA ILE A 160 -0.77 8.39 8.92
C ILE A 160 0.41 9.36 8.80
N LYS A 161 0.60 10.05 7.67
CA LYS A 161 1.78 10.90 7.43
C LYS A 161 1.88 12.03 8.44
N ASP A 162 0.75 12.69 8.65
CA ASP A 162 0.66 13.83 9.54
C ASP A 162 0.36 13.34 10.96
N ASP A 163 0.85 14.09 11.94
CA ASP A 163 0.52 13.81 13.33
C ASP A 163 -0.96 14.15 13.59
N PRO A 164 -1.59 13.47 14.57
CA PRO A 164 -2.94 13.82 15.00
C PRO A 164 -3.06 15.32 15.33
N LYS A 165 -4.19 15.92 14.95
CA LYS A 165 -4.47 17.34 15.26
C LYS A 165 -4.67 17.55 16.76
N GLU A 166 -4.66 18.80 17.24
CA GLU A 166 -4.84 19.15 18.67
C GLU A 166 -6.10 18.59 19.37
N LYS A 167 -7.06 18.01 18.64
CA LYS A 167 -8.27 17.38 19.20
C LYS A 167 -8.31 15.86 19.01
N GLU A 168 -7.26 15.30 18.42
CA GLU A 168 -7.12 13.91 18.05
C GLU A 168 -5.90 13.34 18.78
N SER A 169 -6.08 12.24 19.51
CA SER A 169 -4.97 11.54 20.18
C SER A 169 -4.27 10.56 19.25
N MET A 170 -5.01 10.03 18.28
CA MET A 170 -4.55 8.93 17.42
C MET A 170 -5.31 8.91 16.09
N ILE A 171 -4.60 8.55 15.01
CA ILE A 171 -5.17 8.22 13.71
C ILE A 171 -4.72 6.80 13.34
N LEU A 172 -5.66 5.94 12.95
CA LEU A 172 -5.40 4.57 12.56
C LEU A 172 -5.81 4.33 11.10
N ALA A 173 -4.97 3.61 10.36
CA ALA A 173 -5.32 2.97 9.11
C ALA A 173 -5.50 1.47 9.38
N PHE A 174 -6.73 1.05 9.65
CA PHE A 174 -7.08 -0.36 9.81
C PHE A 174 -6.99 -1.07 8.47
N ILE A 175 -6.43 -2.27 8.46
CA ILE A 175 -6.24 -3.10 7.28
C ILE A 175 -6.89 -4.45 7.54
N SER A 176 -8.06 -4.67 6.94
CA SER A 176 -8.73 -5.97 6.90
C SER A 176 -8.16 -6.83 5.78
N LEU A 177 -7.84 -8.08 6.14
CA LEU A 177 -7.31 -9.13 5.26
C LEU A 177 -8.19 -10.39 5.28
N ALA A 178 -9.49 -10.19 5.55
CA ALA A 178 -10.48 -11.26 5.58
C ALA A 178 -10.71 -11.91 4.19
N ASP A 179 -10.54 -11.15 3.11
CA ASP A 179 -10.58 -11.65 1.74
C ASP A 179 -9.14 -11.92 1.22
N ASP A 180 -8.91 -13.11 0.67
CA ASP A 180 -7.63 -13.48 0.04
C ASP A 180 -7.40 -12.77 -1.31
N LYS A 181 -8.35 -11.97 -1.80
CA LYS A 181 -8.26 -11.24 -3.08
C LYS A 181 -8.03 -9.73 -2.94
N GLU A 182 -8.45 -9.14 -1.83
CA GLU A 182 -8.32 -7.70 -1.60
C GLU A 182 -8.00 -7.37 -0.15
N ALA A 183 -7.22 -6.29 0.04
CA ALA A 183 -7.06 -5.65 1.34
C ALA A 183 -8.03 -4.47 1.43
N LYS A 184 -8.73 -4.32 2.55
CA LYS A 184 -9.60 -3.16 2.79
C LYS A 184 -8.98 -2.28 3.84
N ILE A 185 -8.87 -0.99 3.54
CA ILE A 185 -8.25 -0.01 4.43
C ILE A 185 -9.28 1.02 4.88
N THR A 186 -9.40 1.21 6.20
CA THR A 186 -10.35 2.13 6.82
C THR A 186 -9.61 3.10 7.74
N GLU A 187 -9.82 4.40 7.51
CA GLU A 187 -9.32 5.44 8.40
C GLU A 187 -10.21 5.57 9.64
N VAL A 188 -9.59 5.58 10.81
CA VAL A 188 -10.24 5.77 12.10
C VAL A 188 -9.51 6.87 12.87
N LYS A 189 -10.26 7.73 13.52
CA LYS A 189 -9.71 8.80 14.36
C LYS A 189 -10.21 8.68 15.78
N VAL A 190 -9.32 8.93 16.73
CA VAL A 190 -9.61 8.90 18.16
C VAL A 190 -9.38 10.30 18.72
N ALA A 191 -10.37 10.83 19.43
CA ALA A 191 -10.27 12.10 20.13
C ALA A 191 -9.38 11.99 21.38
N ASP A 192 -9.01 13.13 21.97
CA ASP A 192 -8.18 13.16 23.19
C ASP A 192 -8.86 12.54 24.41
N ASP A 193 -10.20 12.47 24.43
CA ASP A 193 -10.97 11.78 25.47
C ASP A 193 -11.01 10.25 25.27
N GLY A 194 -10.24 9.74 24.30
CA GLY A 194 -10.14 8.32 23.96
C GLY A 194 -11.38 7.76 23.26
N LYS A 195 -12.32 8.58 22.82
CA LYS A 195 -13.46 8.13 22.01
C LYS A 195 -13.12 8.12 20.53
N VAL A 196 -13.69 7.18 19.80
CA VAL A 196 -13.61 7.18 18.33
C VAL A 196 -14.45 8.34 17.81
N SER A 197 -13.80 9.32 17.19
CA SER A 197 -14.45 10.52 16.68
C SER A 197 -14.95 10.36 15.25
N SER A 198 -14.33 9.48 14.46
CA SER A 198 -14.79 9.17 13.11
C SER A 198 -14.27 7.83 12.60
N ILE A 199 -15.09 7.17 11.77
CA ILE A 199 -14.73 6.03 10.92
C ILE A 199 -15.06 6.42 9.47
N ALA A 200 -14.05 6.44 8.60
CA ALA A 200 -14.21 6.75 7.18
C ALA A 200 -14.83 5.56 6.41
N ASP A 201 -15.17 5.79 5.14
CA ASP A 201 -15.56 4.68 4.25
C ASP A 201 -14.36 3.77 3.96
N GLU A 202 -14.61 2.46 3.92
CA GLU A 202 -13.58 1.50 3.56
C GLU A 202 -13.14 1.68 2.10
N LYS A 203 -11.84 1.49 1.85
CA LYS A 203 -11.29 1.46 0.50
C LYS A 203 -10.66 0.11 0.21
N ALA A 204 -11.21 -0.59 -0.78
CA ALA A 204 -10.72 -1.89 -1.22
C ALA A 204 -9.57 -1.77 -2.23
N PHE A 205 -8.55 -2.59 -2.04
CA PHE A 205 -7.38 -2.69 -2.91
C PHE A 205 -7.23 -4.13 -3.39
N LYS A 206 -7.66 -4.39 -4.62
CA LYS A 206 -7.50 -5.69 -5.27
C LYS A 206 -6.05 -5.93 -5.63
N MET A 207 -5.49 -7.02 -5.13
CA MET A 207 -4.10 -7.37 -5.39
C MET A 207 -4.06 -8.61 -6.28
N GLU A 208 -4.31 -8.41 -7.57
CA GLU A 208 -4.22 -9.49 -8.56
C GLU A 208 -2.75 -9.68 -8.96
N ASP A 209 -2.13 -10.75 -8.45
CA ASP A 209 -0.90 -11.27 -9.05
C ASP A 209 -1.27 -12.24 -10.16
N LYS A 210 -1.05 -11.83 -11.41
CA LYS A 210 -1.22 -12.69 -12.61
C LYS A 210 0.07 -13.46 -12.94
N GLY A 211 1.10 -13.35 -12.11
CA GLY A 211 2.34 -14.12 -12.21
C GLY A 211 2.20 -15.54 -11.66
N GLU A 212 3.28 -16.31 -11.77
CA GLU A 212 3.38 -17.66 -11.18
C GLU A 212 3.43 -17.63 -9.65
N SER A 213 3.81 -16.48 -9.07
CA SER A 213 3.81 -16.27 -7.63
C SER A 213 2.40 -16.11 -7.11
N LYS A 214 1.91 -17.11 -6.37
CA LYS A 214 0.62 -17.08 -5.64
C LYS A 214 0.63 -16.12 -4.44
N ARG A 215 1.05 -14.86 -4.64
CA ARG A 215 1.07 -13.83 -3.59
C ARG A 215 -0.36 -13.35 -3.32
N THR A 216 -0.65 -13.12 -2.06
CA THR A 216 -1.95 -12.69 -1.53
C THR A 216 -1.86 -11.26 -0.96
N PRO A 217 -2.98 -10.59 -0.69
CA PRO A 217 -3.00 -9.29 0.01
C PRO A 217 -2.19 -9.29 1.31
N VAL A 218 -2.18 -10.42 2.03
CA VAL A 218 -1.40 -10.59 3.28
C VAL A 218 0.11 -10.45 3.03
N ASP A 219 0.62 -11.05 1.95
CA ASP A 219 2.03 -10.95 1.58
C ASP A 219 2.44 -9.51 1.25
N PHE A 220 1.53 -8.77 0.62
CA PHE A 220 1.78 -7.38 0.23
C PHE A 220 1.73 -6.41 1.41
N VAL A 221 0.83 -6.63 2.37
CA VAL A 221 0.81 -5.82 3.60
C VAL A 221 2.05 -6.09 4.45
N ALA A 222 2.48 -7.35 4.56
CA ALA A 222 3.76 -7.68 5.19
C ALA A 222 4.94 -6.98 4.52
N PHE A 223 4.94 -6.94 3.18
CA PHE A 223 5.97 -6.23 2.42
C PHE A 223 5.96 -4.73 2.68
N ILE A 224 4.79 -4.09 2.68
CA ILE A 224 4.66 -2.66 3.02
C ILE A 224 5.24 -2.41 4.41
N ALA A 225 4.79 -3.16 5.43
CA ALA A 225 5.23 -3.01 6.82
C ALA A 225 6.75 -3.13 6.96
N GLU A 226 7.36 -4.15 6.35
CA GLU A 226 8.81 -4.36 6.41
C GLU A 226 9.58 -3.25 5.68
N LYS A 227 9.08 -2.76 4.53
CA LYS A 227 9.72 -1.66 3.77
C LYS A 227 9.66 -0.32 4.48
N VAL A 228 8.61 -0.07 5.25
CA VAL A 228 8.44 1.19 6.01
C VAL A 228 8.96 1.10 7.44
N LYS A 229 9.41 -0.08 7.87
CA LYS A 229 10.01 -0.27 9.19
C LYS A 229 11.20 0.67 9.38
N LYS A 230 11.20 1.38 10.50
CA LYS A 230 12.33 2.18 10.94
C LYS A 230 13.37 1.23 11.53
N GLN A 231 14.54 1.13 10.91
CA GLN A 231 15.66 0.39 11.49
C GLN A 231 16.01 1.06 12.83
N GLN A 232 15.84 0.34 13.93
CA GLN A 232 16.31 0.82 15.23
C GLN A 232 17.84 0.87 15.16
N ALA A 233 18.42 2.02 15.48
CA ALA A 233 19.87 2.15 15.57
C ALA A 233 20.37 1.10 16.57
N THR A 234 21.23 0.19 16.11
CA THR A 234 22.02 -0.65 17.01
C THR A 234 22.73 0.30 17.98
N PRO A 235 22.62 0.11 19.32
CA PRO A 235 23.37 0.95 20.24
C PRO A 235 24.86 0.85 19.89
N PRO A 236 25.64 1.94 20.03
CA PRO A 236 27.07 1.87 19.80
C PRO A 236 27.64 0.77 20.70
N SER A 237 28.38 -0.17 20.11
CA SER A 237 29.21 -1.10 20.83
C SER A 237 30.05 -0.31 21.84
N LYS A 238 29.88 -0.64 23.12
CA LYS A 238 30.80 -0.19 24.17
C LYS A 238 32.18 -0.78 23.95
#